data_AF-A0A9W9BJD4-F1
#
_entry.id   AF-A0A9W9BJD4-F1
#
_cell.length_a   1.000
_cell.length_b   1.000
_cell.length_c   1.000
_cell.angle_alpha   90.00
_cell.angle_beta   90.00
_cell.angle_gamma   90.00
#
_symmetry.space_group_name_H-M   'P 1'
#
loop_
_entity.id
_entity.type
_entity.pdbx_description
1 polymer ?
#
loop_
_entity_poly.entity_id
_entity_poly.type
_entity_poly.pdbx_seq_one_letter_code
_entity_poly.pdbx_strand_id
1 'polypeptide(L)'
;MGELLNLLKAAVLAQRARDVENVAFSGQVLRNPLVVHTDALPSDLDFSSYTENVNAPVLPTPAVTQCLNYYGAPPEDIRVSPLLATDLSGLPPAYIQIAGADPLRDDGFAYSERLHRAGAQKSDEDLIKAIEWLTGTQN
;
A
#
# COMPACT_ATOMS: atom_id res chain seq x y z
N MET A 1 -6.63 8.96 13.76
CA MET A 1 -7.35 7.69 13.45
C MET A 1 -8.02 7.71 12.07
N GLY A 2 -8.74 8.77 11.67
CA GLY A 2 -9.40 8.84 10.35
C GLY A 2 -8.48 8.82 9.12
N GLU A 3 -7.27 9.40 9.19
CA GLU A 3 -6.35 9.42 8.04
C GLU A 3 -5.70 8.06 7.75
N LEU A 4 -5.37 7.27 8.78
CA LEU A 4 -4.78 5.93 8.63
C LEU A 4 -5.71 4.98 7.87
N LEU A 5 -7.02 5.09 8.11
CA LEU A 5 -8.01 4.28 7.40
C LEU A 5 -8.16 4.70 5.93
N ASN A 6 -7.77 5.92 5.55
CA ASN A 6 -7.83 6.36 4.15
C ASN A 6 -6.71 5.76 3.30
N LEU A 7 -5.65 5.25 3.91
CA LEU A 7 -4.49 4.67 3.23
C LEU A 7 -4.85 3.38 2.46
N LEU A 8 -5.82 2.60 2.95
CA LEU A 8 -6.26 1.35 2.32
C LEU A 8 -7.33 1.56 1.24
N LYS A 9 -8.11 2.65 1.32
CA LYS A 9 -9.39 2.80 0.60
C LYS A 9 -9.22 2.94 -0.90
N ALA A 10 -8.18 3.62 -1.39
CA ALA A 10 -8.03 3.84 -2.83
C ALA A 10 -7.77 2.54 -3.61
N ALA A 11 -6.92 1.64 -3.07
CA ALA A 11 -6.65 0.33 -3.67
C ALA A 11 -7.92 -0.55 -3.68
N VAL A 12 -8.63 -0.61 -2.55
CA VAL A 12 -9.86 -1.40 -2.41
C VAL A 12 -10.97 -0.86 -3.31
N LEU A 13 -11.14 0.47 -3.39
CA LEU A 13 -12.13 1.10 -4.27
C LEU A 13 -11.81 0.85 -5.75
N ALA A 14 -10.55 0.89 -6.16
CA ALA A 14 -10.15 0.57 -7.53
C ALA A 14 -10.50 -0.88 -7.90
N GLN A 15 -10.23 -1.83 -7.00
CA GLN A 15 -10.62 -3.24 -7.18
C GLN A 15 -12.14 -3.40 -7.24
N ARG A 16 -12.88 -2.78 -6.31
CA ARG A 16 -14.35 -2.84 -6.29
C ARG A 16 -15.00 -2.22 -7.51
N ALA A 17 -14.49 -1.08 -7.99
CA ALA A 17 -15.02 -0.38 -9.16
C ALA A 17 -14.87 -1.22 -10.44
N ARG A 18 -13.73 -1.90 -10.60
CA ARG A 18 -13.50 -2.89 -11.67
C ARG A 18 -14.49 -4.05 -11.58
N ASP A 19 -14.73 -4.57 -10.38
CA ASP A 19 -15.48 -5.83 -10.19
C ASP A 19 -17.01 -5.67 -10.21
N VAL A 20 -17.54 -4.54 -9.75
CA VAL A 20 -18.99 -4.45 -9.41
C VAL A 20 -19.70 -3.26 -10.06
N GLU A 21 -19.05 -2.12 -10.26
CA GLU A 21 -19.79 -0.86 -10.47
C GLU A 21 -19.76 -0.32 -11.90
N ASN A 22 -18.99 -0.92 -12.82
CA ASN A 22 -18.78 -0.40 -14.18
C ASN A 22 -18.36 1.09 -14.17
N VAL A 23 -17.69 1.51 -13.09
CA VAL A 23 -17.10 2.83 -12.93
C VAL A 23 -15.64 2.72 -13.32
N ALA A 24 -15.25 3.42 -14.39
CA ALA A 24 -13.87 3.48 -14.81
C ALA A 24 -13.16 4.65 -14.12
N PHE A 25 -12.18 4.34 -13.26
CA PHE A 25 -11.26 5.35 -12.77
C PHE A 25 -10.13 5.58 -13.79
N SER A 26 -9.72 6.84 -13.95
CA SER A 26 -8.58 7.19 -14.81
C SER A 26 -7.23 6.88 -14.15
N GLY A 27 -7.21 6.69 -12.83
CA GLY A 27 -5.99 6.43 -12.06
C GLY A 27 -6.29 6.24 -10.57
N GLN A 28 -5.30 5.77 -9.83
CA GLN A 28 -5.31 5.70 -8.36
C GLN A 28 -4.06 6.39 -7.80
N VAL A 29 -4.23 7.19 -6.75
CA VAL A 29 -3.13 7.87 -6.05
C VAL A 29 -3.06 7.30 -4.64
N LEU A 30 -1.93 6.65 -4.34
CA LEU A 30 -1.67 5.94 -3.09
C LEU A 30 -0.50 6.63 -2.39
N ARG A 31 -0.74 7.17 -1.19
CA ARG A 31 0.30 7.79 -0.37
C ARG A 31 0.57 6.90 0.83
N ASN A 32 1.79 6.41 0.99
CA ASN A 32 2.21 5.51 2.07
C ASN A 32 1.16 4.44 2.35
N PRO A 33 0.76 3.65 1.34
CA PRO A 33 -0.41 2.81 1.45
C PRO A 33 -0.16 1.66 2.41
N LEU A 34 -1.12 1.40 3.30
CA LEU A 34 -1.24 0.14 4.03
C LEU A 34 -2.05 -0.80 3.15
N VAL A 35 -1.45 -1.87 2.65
CA VAL A 35 -2.09 -2.77 1.67
C VAL A 35 -2.22 -4.21 2.15
N VAL A 36 -1.71 -4.51 3.34
CA VAL A 36 -1.81 -5.83 3.95
C VAL A 36 -1.84 -5.71 5.47
N HIS A 37 -2.61 -6.57 6.12
CA HIS A 37 -2.61 -6.70 7.57
C HIS A 37 -1.28 -7.29 8.05
N THR A 38 -0.76 -6.79 9.17
CA THR A 38 0.52 -7.25 9.77
C THR A 38 0.53 -8.73 10.19
N ASP A 39 -0.63 -9.38 10.20
CA ASP A 39 -0.79 -10.80 10.58
C ASP A 39 -0.99 -11.71 9.35
N ALA A 40 -1.03 -11.11 8.15
CA ALA A 40 -1.24 -11.80 6.88
C ALA A 40 -0.15 -11.42 5.86
N LEU A 41 1.04 -11.05 6.32
CA LEU A 41 2.18 -10.70 5.47
C LEU A 41 2.61 -11.92 4.62
N PRO A 42 2.61 -11.83 3.28
CA PRO A 42 3.15 -12.87 2.42
C PRO A 42 4.62 -13.13 2.72
N SER A 43 4.98 -14.39 2.94
CA SER A 43 6.35 -14.78 3.31
C SER A 43 7.37 -14.65 2.17
N ASP A 44 6.90 -14.52 0.93
CA ASP A 44 7.71 -14.40 -0.28
C ASP A 44 8.05 -12.94 -0.65
N LEU A 45 7.58 -11.96 0.12
CA LEU A 45 7.83 -10.53 -0.06
C LEU A 45 8.62 -9.96 1.14
N ASP A 46 9.28 -8.83 0.92
CA ASP A 46 9.99 -8.10 1.97
C ASP A 46 9.05 -7.14 2.69
N PHE A 47 9.11 -7.14 4.02
CA PHE A 47 8.37 -6.27 4.93
C PHE A 47 9.27 -5.80 6.10
N SER A 48 10.58 -5.77 5.87
CA SER A 48 11.59 -5.37 6.85
C SER A 48 11.35 -3.96 7.41
N SER A 49 10.70 -3.07 6.66
CA SER A 49 10.33 -1.71 7.10
C SER A 49 9.52 -1.68 8.38
N TYR A 50 8.67 -2.68 8.66
CA TYR A 50 7.94 -2.75 9.93
C TYR A 50 8.85 -2.93 11.14
N THR A 51 10.04 -3.51 10.94
CA THR A 51 11.06 -3.69 11.99
C THR A 51 12.05 -2.52 11.99
N GLU A 52 12.55 -2.12 10.81
CA GLU A 52 13.50 -1.00 10.67
C GLU A 52 12.92 0.31 11.19
N ASN A 53 11.65 0.57 10.89
CA ASN A 53 10.94 1.81 11.24
C ASN A 53 9.96 1.61 12.41
N VAL A 54 10.20 0.61 13.27
CA VAL A 54 9.30 0.24 14.39
C VAL A 54 8.95 1.42 15.31
N ASN A 55 9.90 2.34 15.51
CA ASN A 55 9.79 3.51 16.37
C ASN A 55 9.60 4.82 15.58
N ALA A 56 9.11 4.76 14.33
CA ALA A 56 8.93 5.95 13.51
C ALA A 56 8.09 7.03 14.25
N PRO A 57 8.52 8.31 14.23
CA PRO A 57 8.01 9.33 15.14
C PRO A 57 6.56 9.73 14.88
N VAL A 58 6.08 9.55 13.64
CA VAL A 58 4.71 9.89 13.23
C VAL A 58 3.79 8.66 13.26
N LEU A 59 4.30 7.53 12.78
CA LEU A 59 3.53 6.30 12.64
C LEU A 59 4.39 5.09 13.03
N PRO A 60 4.47 4.73 14.32
CA PRO A 60 5.23 3.55 14.74
C PRO A 60 4.43 2.27 14.45
N THR A 61 5.12 1.16 14.18
CA THR A 61 4.51 -0.15 13.83
C THR A 61 3.44 -0.64 14.83
N PRO A 62 3.62 -0.50 16.16
CA PRO A 62 2.57 -0.84 17.12
C PRO A 62 1.27 -0.06 16.92
N ALA A 63 1.34 1.20 16.47
CA ALA A 63 0.15 2.00 16.18
C ALA A 63 -0.58 1.51 14.91
N VAL A 64 0.16 1.06 13.88
CA VAL A 64 -0.42 0.42 12.69
C VAL A 64 -1.19 -0.84 13.09
N THR A 65 -0.53 -1.74 13.82
CA THR A 65 -1.11 -3.00 14.30
C THR A 65 -2.35 -2.76 15.15
N GLN A 66 -2.29 -1.78 16.06
CA GLN A 66 -3.42 -1.42 16.91
C GLN A 66 -4.60 -0.86 16.09
N CYS A 67 -4.35 -0.06 15.05
CA CYS A 67 -5.41 0.45 14.17
C CYS A 67 -6.11 -0.68 13.41
N LEU A 68 -5.35 -1.65 12.90
CA LEU A 68 -5.90 -2.84 12.23
C LEU A 68 -6.75 -3.68 13.19
N ASN A 69 -6.28 -3.90 14.42
CA ASN A 69 -7.03 -4.60 15.46
C ASN A 69 -8.35 -3.88 15.81
N TYR A 70 -8.35 -2.54 15.87
CA TYR A 70 -9.59 -1.78 16.08
C TYR A 70 -10.54 -1.85 14.89
N TYR A 71 -10.02 -1.97 13.67
CA TYR A 71 -10.86 -2.19 12.50
C TYR A 71 -11.55 -3.57 12.56
N GLY A 72 -10.86 -4.59 13.08
CA GLY A 72 -11.46 -5.86 13.49
C GLY A 72 -11.95 -6.75 12.34
N ALA A 73 -11.45 -6.53 11.13
CA ALA A 73 -11.70 -7.43 10.00
C ALA A 73 -10.69 -8.59 10.02
N PRO A 74 -11.04 -9.74 9.41
CA PRO A 74 -10.08 -10.84 9.21
C PRO A 74 -8.83 -10.35 8.46
N PRO A 75 -7.61 -10.70 8.91
CA PRO A 75 -6.36 -10.26 8.27
C PRO A 75 -6.27 -10.54 6.76
N GLU A 76 -6.87 -11.63 6.30
CA GLU A 76 -6.84 -12.06 4.90
C GLU A 76 -7.97 -11.45 4.05
N ASP A 77 -8.89 -10.69 4.65
CA ASP A 77 -9.95 -10.03 3.92
C ASP A 77 -9.37 -8.97 2.97
N ILE A 78 -9.57 -9.14 1.66
CA ILE A 78 -9.04 -8.24 0.63
C ILE A 78 -9.52 -6.78 0.76
N ARG A 79 -10.57 -6.52 1.55
CA ARG A 79 -11.04 -5.15 1.87
C ARG A 79 -10.13 -4.43 2.87
N VAL A 80 -9.26 -5.16 3.55
CA VAL A 80 -8.20 -4.62 4.44
C VAL A 80 -6.82 -4.97 3.90
N SER A 81 -6.70 -6.09 3.21
CA SER A 81 -5.45 -6.56 2.62
C SER A 81 -5.57 -6.65 1.09
N PRO A 82 -5.74 -5.52 0.38
CA PRO A 82 -5.86 -5.51 -1.08
C PRO A 82 -4.65 -6.11 -1.81
N LEU A 83 -3.48 -6.17 -1.15
CA LEU A 83 -2.31 -6.90 -1.65
C LEU A 83 -2.55 -8.40 -1.78
N LEU A 84 -3.57 -8.97 -1.14
CA LEU A 84 -3.88 -10.41 -1.19
C LEU A 84 -4.92 -10.75 -2.25
N ALA A 85 -5.44 -9.76 -3.00
CA ALA A 85 -6.39 -10.02 -4.08
C ALA A 85 -5.80 -10.99 -5.11
N THR A 86 -6.57 -11.97 -5.56
CA THR A 86 -6.08 -13.00 -6.50
C THR A 86 -5.72 -12.42 -7.86
N ASP A 87 -6.40 -11.35 -8.27
CA ASP A 87 -6.21 -10.68 -9.56
C ASP A 87 -6.20 -9.15 -9.41
N LEU A 88 -5.12 -8.54 -9.87
CA LEU A 88 -4.91 -7.09 -9.92
C LEU A 88 -4.86 -6.55 -11.35
N SER A 89 -5.13 -7.38 -12.36
CA SER A 89 -5.22 -6.96 -13.75
C SER A 89 -6.42 -6.05 -13.98
N GLY A 90 -6.34 -5.22 -15.02
CA GLY A 90 -7.41 -4.28 -15.40
C GLY A 90 -7.65 -3.14 -14.40
N LEU A 91 -6.83 -3.02 -13.34
CA LEU A 91 -6.87 -1.87 -12.45
C LEU A 91 -6.34 -0.61 -13.17
N PRO A 92 -6.83 0.57 -12.76
CA PRO A 92 -6.36 1.82 -13.34
C PRO A 92 -4.88 2.07 -12.98
N PRO A 93 -4.14 2.85 -13.80
CA PRO A 93 -2.75 3.21 -13.50
C PRO A 93 -2.60 3.79 -12.09
N ALA A 94 -1.56 3.39 -11.37
CA ALA A 94 -1.31 3.85 -10.00
C ALA A 94 -0.13 4.80 -9.91
N TYR A 95 -0.26 5.85 -9.11
CA TYR A 95 0.87 6.58 -8.56
C TYR A 95 1.01 6.19 -7.09
N ILE A 96 2.20 5.75 -6.68
CA ILE A 96 2.48 5.28 -5.32
C ILE A 96 3.61 6.12 -4.73
N GLN A 97 3.27 6.95 -3.75
CA GLN A 97 4.23 7.70 -2.94
C GLN A 97 4.63 6.84 -1.74
N ILE A 98 5.94 6.73 -1.53
CA ILE A 98 6.55 5.92 -0.48
C ILE A 98 7.46 6.82 0.37
N ALA A 99 7.46 6.59 1.68
CA ALA A 99 8.33 7.26 2.62
C ALA A 99 9.38 6.29 3.19
N GLY A 100 10.66 6.66 3.10
CA GLY A 100 11.77 5.77 3.48
C GLY A 100 11.80 5.39 4.97
N ALA A 101 11.47 6.34 5.86
CA ALA A 101 11.42 6.15 7.31
C ALA A 101 9.99 5.86 7.82
N ASP A 102 9.17 5.19 7.00
CA ASP A 102 7.79 4.79 7.31
C ASP A 102 7.72 3.26 7.41
N PRO A 103 7.05 2.67 8.41
CA PRO A 103 6.86 1.22 8.46
C PRO A 103 6.09 0.67 7.26
N LEU A 104 5.26 1.47 6.58
CA LEU A 104 4.51 1.10 5.38
C LEU A 104 5.33 1.25 4.09
N ARG A 105 6.65 1.45 4.19
CA ARG A 105 7.53 1.59 3.02
C ARG A 105 7.40 0.38 2.09
N ASP A 106 7.53 -0.82 2.65
CA ASP A 106 7.60 -2.04 1.87
C ASP A 106 6.22 -2.50 1.38
N ASP A 107 5.13 -2.12 2.06
CA ASP A 107 3.76 -2.23 1.53
C ASP A 107 3.63 -1.56 0.15
N GLY A 108 4.15 -0.34 0.02
CA GLY A 108 4.14 0.41 -1.22
C GLY A 108 4.91 -0.30 -2.34
N PHE A 109 6.10 -0.83 -2.03
CA PHE A 109 6.91 -1.59 -2.98
C PHE A 109 6.24 -2.88 -3.41
N ALA A 110 5.75 -3.67 -2.45
CA ALA A 110 5.06 -4.94 -2.69
C ALA A 110 3.82 -4.77 -3.60
N TYR A 111 3.00 -3.75 -3.32
CA TYR A 111 1.81 -3.49 -4.13
C TYR A 111 2.16 -3.00 -5.54
N SER A 112 3.16 -2.11 -5.64
CA SER A 112 3.65 -1.61 -6.92
C SER A 112 4.14 -2.75 -7.81
N GLU A 113 4.95 -3.64 -7.26
CA GLU A 113 5.48 -4.79 -8.00
C GLU A 113 4.36 -5.72 -8.48
N ARG A 114 3.38 -6.03 -7.61
CA ARG A 114 2.23 -6.84 -8.05
C ARG A 114 1.40 -6.16 -9.13
N LEU A 115 1.16 -4.84 -9.04
CA LEU A 115 0.46 -4.08 -10.09
C LEU A 115 1.22 -4.10 -11.41
N HIS A 116 2.55 -3.97 -11.37
CA HIS A 116 3.41 -4.06 -12.56
C HIS A 116 3.32 -5.47 -13.18
N ARG A 117 3.50 -6.53 -12.39
CA ARG A 117 3.40 -7.92 -12.84
C ARG A 117 2.02 -8.26 -13.42
N ALA A 118 0.95 -7.65 -12.89
CA ALA A 118 -0.41 -7.82 -13.39
C ALA A 118 -0.73 -6.98 -14.66
N GLY A 119 0.23 -6.17 -15.14
CA GLY A 119 0.04 -5.29 -16.30
C GLY A 119 -0.84 -4.06 -16.05
N ALA A 120 -1.12 -3.74 -14.77
CA ALA A 120 -1.95 -2.59 -14.37
C ALA A 120 -1.14 -1.28 -14.25
N GLN A 121 0.18 -1.37 -14.11
CA GLN A 121 1.08 -0.21 -14.00
C GLN A 121 1.65 0.17 -15.38
N LYS A 122 1.68 1.46 -15.72
CA LYS A 122 2.43 1.99 -16.87
C LYS A 122 3.64 2.77 -16.34
N SER A 123 4.83 2.21 -16.54
CA SER A 123 6.20 2.74 -16.29
C SER A 123 6.71 2.89 -14.84
N ASP A 124 7.99 2.54 -14.67
CA ASP A 124 8.74 2.49 -13.40
C ASP A 124 9.31 3.85 -12.96
N GLU A 125 9.33 4.86 -13.86
CA GLU A 125 10.03 6.14 -13.65
C GLU A 125 9.41 7.04 -12.57
N ASP A 126 8.14 6.84 -12.20
CA ASP A 126 7.46 7.65 -11.19
C ASP A 126 7.69 7.18 -9.74
N LEU A 127 8.15 5.92 -9.55
CA LEU A 127 8.38 5.32 -8.23
C LEU A 127 9.69 5.79 -7.58
N ILE A 128 10.73 6.06 -8.39
CA ILE A 128 12.08 6.36 -7.90
C ILE A 128 12.18 7.78 -7.31
N LYS A 129 11.43 8.75 -7.85
CA LYS A 129 11.50 10.16 -7.40
C LYS A 129 10.94 10.40 -5.99
N ALA A 130 10.05 9.53 -5.49
CA ALA A 130 9.46 9.68 -4.15
C ALA A 130 10.44 9.31 -3.02
N ILE A 131 11.35 8.36 -3.26
CA ILE A 131 12.33 7.85 -2.29
C ILE A 131 13.35 8.95 -1.91
N GLU A 132 13.81 9.73 -2.89
CA GLU A 132 14.84 10.76 -2.70
C GLU A 132 14.35 11.95 -1.85
N TRP A 133 13.05 12.25 -1.85
CA TRP A 133 12.50 13.44 -1.18
C TRP A 133 12.50 13.33 0.35
N LEU A 134 12.55 12.12 0.92
CA LEU A 134 12.37 11.88 2.36
C LEU A 134 13.63 11.38 3.08
N THR A 135 14.71 11.05 2.37
CA THR A 135 16.01 10.70 2.97
C THR A 135 16.88 11.93 3.27
N GLY A 136 16.45 13.14 2.89
CA GLY A 136 17.17 14.39 3.16
C GLY A 136 18.47 14.58 2.38
N THR A 137 18.74 13.74 1.37
CA THR A 137 19.88 13.92 0.47
C THR A 137 19.50 14.91 -0.64
N GLN A 138 19.68 16.21 -0.36
CA GLN A 138 19.92 17.17 -1.44
C GLN A 138 21.35 16.95 -1.95
N ASN A 139 21.49 16.55 -3.22
CA ASN A 139 22.71 16.79 -3.97
C ASN A 139 22.74 18.25 -4.44
#